data_AF-A0A7S3WUI1-F1
#
_entry.id   AF-A0A7S3WUI1-F1
#
_cell.length_a   1.000
_cell.length_b   1.000
_cell.length_c   1.000
_cell.angle_alpha   90.00
_cell.angle_beta   90.00
_cell.angle_gamma   90.00
#
_symmetry.space_group_name_H-M   'P 1'
#
loop_
_entity.id
_entity.type
_entity.pdbx_description
1 polymer ?
#
loop_
_entity_poly.entity_id
_entity_poly.type
_entity_poly.pdbx_seq_one_letter_code
_entity_poly.pdbx_strand_id
1 'polypeptide(L)'
;PLRDFLDAAQSGDVVLTSSLPCHGDECRLQSVDVVEVPRASGGSLYFEFIRPPCVEFAFYNAPQRVRENRGNQDTVRCADPTTLGGGTACCSGDGTTATPQCSYIGETVTFDEARRQCASLAEPGSHQALCDWYSNPIVVKLECGYTWTNAACDRLQVQVHPTGWVSIVHSDTTDLHFQRDNRNLFRVRWSGGSHPTPDTGCASCDVHGDSCVCEVQ
;
A
#
# COMPACT_ATOMS: atom_id res chain seq x y z
N PRO A 1 -10.94 25.69 13.95
CA PRO A 1 -9.57 25.96 13.42
C PRO A 1 -9.52 26.02 11.88
N LEU A 2 -9.83 24.93 11.17
CA LEU A 2 -9.84 24.90 9.69
C LEU A 2 -10.87 25.86 9.08
N ARG A 3 -12.07 25.91 9.68
CA ARG A 3 -13.16 26.80 9.26
C ARG A 3 -12.76 28.28 9.23
N ASP A 4 -12.01 28.74 10.23
CA ASP A 4 -11.56 30.14 10.33
C ASP A 4 -10.43 30.47 9.34
N PHE A 5 -9.63 29.48 8.94
CA PHE A 5 -8.58 29.63 7.92
C PHE A 5 -9.14 29.73 6.51
N LEU A 6 -10.27 29.07 6.24
CA LEU A 6 -10.81 28.89 4.89
C LEU A 6 -11.72 30.02 4.43
N ASP A 7 -12.36 30.74 5.35
CA ASP A 7 -13.10 31.96 5.02
C ASP A 7 -12.18 33.07 4.47
N ALA A 8 -10.85 32.92 4.59
CA ALA A 8 -9.83 33.83 4.05
C ALA A 8 -9.10 33.32 2.78
N ALA A 9 -9.26 32.04 2.41
CA ALA A 9 -8.54 31.47 1.27
C ALA A 9 -9.22 31.84 -0.07
N GLN A 10 -8.61 32.75 -0.82
CA GLN A 10 -9.05 33.10 -2.20
C GLN A 10 -8.50 32.15 -3.28
N SER A 11 -7.52 31.31 -2.93
CA SER A 11 -6.98 30.24 -3.78
C SER A 11 -7.66 28.90 -3.47
N GLY A 12 -7.78 28.02 -4.46
CA GLY A 12 -8.27 26.65 -4.29
C GLY A 12 -7.41 25.78 -3.37
N ASP A 13 -6.20 26.26 -3.03
CA ASP A 13 -5.23 25.56 -2.19
C ASP A 13 -5.17 26.17 -0.79
N VAL A 14 -4.95 25.30 0.19
CA VAL A 14 -4.92 25.64 1.62
C VAL A 14 -3.68 25.01 2.23
N VAL A 15 -2.74 25.85 2.67
CA VAL A 15 -1.48 25.40 3.27
C VAL A 15 -1.57 25.52 4.78
N LEU A 16 -1.51 24.39 5.47
CA LEU A 16 -1.43 24.36 6.93
C LEU A 16 0.00 24.70 7.37
N THR A 17 0.14 25.70 8.24
CA THR A 17 1.44 26.12 8.78
C THR A 17 1.85 25.35 10.04
N SER A 18 0.96 24.52 10.57
CA SER A 18 1.19 23.66 11.73
C SER A 18 0.28 22.44 11.69
N SER A 19 0.66 21.40 12.44
CA SER A 19 -0.18 20.22 12.65
C SER A 19 -1.42 20.60 13.46
N LEU A 20 -2.59 20.18 13.00
CA LEU A 20 -3.83 20.32 13.74
C LEU A 20 -3.96 19.17 14.74
N PRO A 21 -4.47 19.43 15.96
CA PRO A 21 -4.84 18.34 16.85
C PRO A 21 -5.96 17.53 16.21
N CYS A 22 -5.89 16.21 16.36
CA CYS A 22 -6.97 15.32 15.96
C CYS A 22 -8.07 15.28 17.05
N HIS A 23 -9.28 14.90 16.66
CA HIS A 23 -10.46 14.81 17.51
C HIS A 23 -11.33 13.60 17.16
N GLY A 24 -11.50 12.67 18.10
CA GLY A 24 -12.38 11.51 17.89
C GLY A 24 -11.76 10.48 16.94
N ASP A 25 -12.50 10.05 15.92
CA ASP A 25 -12.09 8.95 15.05
C ASP A 25 -10.92 9.31 14.13
N GLU A 26 -10.73 10.58 13.76
CA GLU A 26 -9.56 11.02 12.97
C GLU A 26 -8.23 10.77 13.70
N CYS A 27 -8.23 10.65 15.04
CA CYS A 27 -7.04 10.29 15.81
C CYS A 27 -6.59 8.84 15.61
N ARG A 28 -7.44 7.99 15.03
CA ARG A 28 -7.16 6.58 14.77
C ARG A 28 -6.68 6.35 13.34
N LEU A 29 -6.80 7.36 12.47
CA LEU A 29 -6.40 7.28 11.08
C LEU A 29 -4.88 7.45 10.95
N GLN A 30 -4.28 6.67 10.06
CA GLN A 30 -2.87 6.83 9.67
C GLN A 30 -2.71 7.60 8.36
N SER A 31 -3.78 7.68 7.57
CA SER A 31 -3.87 8.45 6.33
C SER A 31 -5.17 9.24 6.30
N VAL A 32 -5.17 10.31 5.51
CA VAL A 32 -6.35 11.12 5.20
C VAL A 32 -6.23 11.48 3.72
N ASP A 33 -7.29 11.24 2.94
CA ASP A 33 -7.31 11.55 1.51
C ASP A 33 -8.17 12.77 1.21
N VAL A 34 -9.39 12.81 1.77
CA VAL A 34 -10.33 13.91 1.56
C VAL A 34 -10.80 14.45 2.90
N VAL A 35 -10.73 15.77 3.06
CA VAL A 35 -11.17 16.49 4.25
C VAL A 35 -12.42 17.29 3.93
N GLU A 36 -13.50 17.00 4.64
CA GLU A 36 -14.71 17.83 4.63
C GLU A 36 -14.54 19.00 5.60
N VAL A 37 -14.79 20.23 5.13
CA VAL A 37 -14.75 21.42 5.95
C VAL A 37 -16.09 22.17 5.89
N PRO A 38 -16.85 22.20 7.01
CA PRO A 38 -18.10 22.93 7.08
C PRO A 38 -17.90 24.44 6.91
N ARG A 39 -18.73 25.08 6.09
CA ARG A 39 -18.74 26.53 5.88
C ARG A 39 -19.64 27.25 6.89
N ALA A 40 -19.29 28.47 7.25
CA ALA A 40 -20.12 29.31 8.11
C ALA A 40 -21.48 29.68 7.46
N SER A 41 -21.51 29.79 6.13
CA SER A 41 -22.72 30.08 5.33
C SER A 41 -23.66 28.89 5.14
N GLY A 42 -23.32 27.71 5.69
CA GLY A 42 -23.98 26.44 5.39
C GLY A 42 -23.32 25.68 4.23
N GLY A 43 -23.47 24.35 4.25
CA GLY A 43 -22.78 23.42 3.34
C GLY A 43 -21.33 23.13 3.74
N SER A 44 -20.64 22.33 2.93
CA SER A 44 -19.26 21.90 3.17
C SER A 44 -18.40 22.04 1.93
N LEU A 45 -17.11 22.26 2.14
CA LEU A 45 -16.05 22.11 1.15
C LEU A 45 -15.37 20.76 1.31
N TYR A 46 -14.84 20.23 0.21
CA TYR A 46 -14.03 19.03 0.22
C TYR A 46 -12.67 19.37 -0.36
N PHE A 47 -11.61 19.04 0.38
CA PHE A 47 -10.23 19.24 -0.04
C PHE A 47 -9.51 17.90 -0.12
N GLU A 48 -8.73 17.69 -1.16
CA GLU A 48 -7.81 16.56 -1.23
C GLU A 48 -6.55 16.88 -0.42
N PHE A 49 -6.16 15.98 0.47
CA PHE A 49 -4.96 16.13 1.27
C PHE A 49 -3.73 15.73 0.46
N ILE A 50 -2.90 16.71 0.12
CA ILE A 50 -1.63 16.46 -0.56
C ILE A 50 -0.57 16.16 0.50
N ARG A 51 -0.18 14.88 0.60
CA ARG A 51 0.94 14.46 1.46
C ARG A 51 2.23 15.19 1.03
N PRO A 52 3.05 15.67 1.97
CA PRO A 52 4.39 16.14 1.65
C PRO A 52 5.16 15.07 0.86
N PRO A 53 5.97 15.44 -0.14
CA PRO A 53 6.72 14.47 -0.92
C PRO A 53 7.73 13.75 -0.02
N CYS A 54 7.48 12.46 0.21
CA CYS A 54 8.40 11.55 0.88
C CYS A 54 8.98 10.58 -0.15
N VAL A 55 10.27 10.25 0.00
CA VAL A 55 10.89 9.21 -0.82
C VAL A 55 10.73 7.89 -0.08
N GLU A 56 9.98 6.97 -0.67
CA GLU A 56 9.93 5.58 -0.22
C GLU A 56 10.95 4.76 -1.01
N PHE A 57 11.55 3.76 -0.36
CA PHE A 57 12.43 2.84 -1.06
C PHE A 57 11.59 1.85 -1.87
N ALA A 58 11.91 1.72 -3.17
CA ALA A 58 11.31 0.69 -4.02
C ALA A 58 11.73 -0.74 -3.60
N PHE A 59 12.77 -0.84 -2.77
CA PHE A 59 13.38 -2.07 -2.28
C PHE A 59 13.37 -2.04 -0.76
N TYR A 60 12.76 -3.06 -0.16
CA TYR A 60 12.50 -3.10 1.27
C TYR A 60 12.60 -4.53 1.79
N ASN A 61 12.88 -4.64 3.07
CA ASN A 61 13.11 -5.92 3.74
C ASN A 61 11.80 -6.49 4.27
N ALA A 62 11.73 -7.82 4.34
CA ALA A 62 10.58 -8.56 4.87
C ALA A 62 9.23 -8.12 4.27
N PRO A 63 9.10 -8.12 2.92
CA PRO A 63 7.89 -7.69 2.24
C PRO A 63 6.67 -8.48 2.73
N GLN A 64 5.56 -7.78 2.95
CA GLN A 64 4.28 -8.39 3.35
C GLN A 64 3.28 -8.33 2.20
N ARG A 65 2.41 -9.34 2.14
CA ARG A 65 1.43 -9.46 1.07
C ARG A 65 0.22 -8.56 1.34
N VAL A 66 -0.20 -7.86 0.30
CA VAL A 66 -1.50 -7.21 0.22
C VAL A 66 -2.33 -7.84 -0.89
N ARG A 67 -3.64 -7.90 -0.68
CA ARG A 67 -4.59 -8.51 -1.61
C ARG A 67 -5.68 -7.52 -1.96
N GLU A 68 -6.05 -7.47 -3.24
CA GLU A 68 -7.17 -6.66 -3.71
C GLU A 68 -8.49 -7.22 -3.16
N ASN A 69 -9.34 -6.35 -2.58
CA ASN A 69 -10.62 -6.77 -1.98
C ASN A 69 -11.73 -7.03 -3.01
N ARG A 70 -11.53 -6.66 -4.28
CA ARG A 70 -12.52 -6.75 -5.36
C ARG A 70 -12.14 -7.67 -6.53
N GLY A 71 -10.90 -8.14 -6.54
CA GLY A 71 -10.31 -8.84 -7.67
C GLY A 71 -10.50 -10.35 -7.65
N ASN A 72 -9.99 -10.98 -8.71
CA ASN A 72 -9.69 -12.41 -8.68
C ASN A 72 -8.69 -12.67 -7.53
N GLN A 73 -8.78 -13.81 -6.86
CA GLN A 73 -8.01 -14.12 -5.64
C GLN A 73 -6.48 -14.06 -5.82
N ASP A 74 -6.04 -13.94 -7.07
CA ASP A 74 -4.64 -13.93 -7.49
C ASP A 74 -4.06 -12.50 -7.66
N THR A 75 -4.87 -11.44 -7.51
CA THR A 75 -4.35 -10.06 -7.49
C THR A 75 -3.72 -9.76 -6.14
N VAL A 76 -2.52 -10.30 -5.94
CA VAL A 76 -1.67 -10.07 -4.78
C VAL A 76 -0.45 -9.23 -5.15
N ARG A 77 0.00 -8.41 -4.22
CA ARG A 77 1.21 -7.59 -4.37
C ARG A 77 2.00 -7.63 -3.07
N CYS A 78 3.28 -7.31 -3.17
CA CYS A 78 4.13 -7.08 -2.03
C CYS A 78 4.15 -5.60 -1.69
N ALA A 79 4.16 -5.29 -0.41
CA ALA A 79 4.28 -3.94 0.12
C ALA A 79 5.25 -3.92 1.32
N ASP A 80 5.87 -2.77 1.56
CA ASP A 80 6.70 -2.55 2.73
C ASP A 80 5.81 -2.51 3.97
N PRO A 81 5.98 -3.42 4.95
CA PRO A 81 5.12 -3.45 6.14
C PRO A 81 5.21 -2.19 7.01
N THR A 82 6.27 -1.39 6.82
CA THR A 82 6.52 -0.17 7.59
C THR A 82 5.88 1.08 6.99
N THR A 83 5.35 1.00 5.76
CA THR A 83 4.67 2.11 5.08
C THR A 83 3.15 1.89 5.03
N LEU A 84 2.43 2.91 4.54
CA LEU A 84 0.98 2.87 4.36
C LEU A 84 0.63 2.04 3.11
N GLY A 85 0.84 0.73 3.18
CA GLY A 85 0.78 -0.19 2.03
C GLY A 85 -0.58 -0.83 1.76
N GLY A 86 -1.51 -0.83 2.72
CA GLY A 86 -2.82 -1.45 2.56
C GLY A 86 -3.77 -1.15 3.72
N GLY A 87 -5.06 -1.37 3.51
CA GLY A 87 -6.08 -1.28 4.56
C GLY A 87 -6.13 -2.54 5.43
N THR A 88 -7.06 -2.55 6.38
CA THR A 88 -7.23 -3.64 7.33
C THR A 88 -8.40 -4.54 6.94
N ALA A 89 -8.18 -5.86 6.93
CA ALA A 89 -9.25 -6.84 6.89
C ALA A 89 -8.97 -7.95 7.91
N CYS A 90 -9.94 -8.22 8.77
CA CYS A 90 -9.78 -9.14 9.89
C CYS A 90 -10.61 -10.39 9.69
N CYS A 91 -10.01 -11.53 10.00
CA CYS A 91 -10.66 -12.82 9.87
C CYS A 91 -11.17 -13.29 11.21
N SER A 92 -12.39 -13.80 11.22
CA SER A 92 -13.00 -14.44 12.38
C SER A 92 -13.02 -15.96 12.20
N GLY A 93 -12.77 -16.72 13.27
CA GLY A 93 -12.99 -18.17 13.26
C GLY A 93 -11.99 -18.93 12.41
N ASP A 94 -12.42 -19.51 11.29
CA ASP A 94 -11.66 -20.47 10.47
C ASP A 94 -10.53 -19.86 9.62
N GLY A 95 -10.40 -18.52 9.63
CA GLY A 95 -9.34 -17.82 8.91
C GLY A 95 -9.50 -17.81 7.39
N THR A 96 -10.69 -18.11 6.86
CA THR A 96 -10.92 -18.16 5.40
C THR A 96 -11.67 -16.94 4.87
N THR A 97 -12.40 -16.25 5.75
CA THR A 97 -13.23 -15.10 5.43
C THR A 97 -12.77 -13.86 6.20
N ALA A 98 -12.42 -12.80 5.49
CA ALA A 98 -12.02 -11.52 6.09
C ALA A 98 -13.12 -10.47 5.96
N THR A 99 -13.30 -9.69 7.02
CA THR A 99 -14.19 -8.53 7.04
C THR A 99 -13.35 -7.25 7.02
N PRO A 100 -13.53 -6.35 6.03
CA PRO A 100 -12.80 -5.08 5.98
C PRO A 100 -13.12 -4.21 7.20
N GLN A 101 -12.10 -3.52 7.72
CA GLN A 101 -12.19 -2.63 8.90
C GLN A 101 -11.88 -1.17 8.59
N CYS A 102 -11.82 -0.80 7.30
CA CYS A 102 -11.54 0.58 6.90
C CYS A 102 -12.68 1.51 7.30
N SER A 103 -12.31 2.67 7.81
CA SER A 103 -13.15 3.82 8.17
C SER A 103 -13.63 4.58 6.92
N TYR A 104 -12.83 4.59 5.85
CA TYR A 104 -13.18 5.24 4.58
C TYR A 104 -12.60 4.46 3.37
N ILE A 105 -13.05 4.81 2.17
CA ILE A 105 -12.61 4.17 0.92
C ILE A 105 -11.14 4.50 0.65
N GLY A 106 -10.32 3.48 0.42
CA GLY A 106 -8.90 3.66 0.15
C GLY A 106 -8.03 3.90 1.38
N GLU A 107 -8.58 3.77 2.60
CA GLU A 107 -7.77 3.87 3.82
C GLU A 107 -6.60 2.89 3.78
N THR A 108 -5.41 3.44 4.00
CA THR A 108 -4.18 2.67 4.12
C THR A 108 -3.56 2.88 5.49
N VAL A 109 -3.06 1.77 6.03
CA VAL A 109 -2.36 1.68 7.30
C VAL A 109 -1.08 0.86 7.11
N THR A 110 -0.22 0.91 8.11
CA THR A 110 0.94 0.01 8.24
C THR A 110 0.49 -1.41 8.60
N PHE A 111 1.34 -2.41 8.32
CA PHE A 111 1.04 -3.80 8.66
C PHE A 111 0.83 -4.01 10.17
N ASP A 112 1.63 -3.34 10.99
CA ASP A 112 1.53 -3.40 12.45
C ASP A 112 0.24 -2.76 12.99
N GLU A 113 -0.23 -1.68 12.37
CA GLU A 113 -1.54 -1.11 12.69
C GLU A 113 -2.67 -2.06 12.32
N ALA A 114 -2.66 -2.63 11.12
CA ALA A 114 -3.68 -3.58 10.71
C ALA A 114 -3.78 -4.79 11.66
N ARG A 115 -2.63 -5.30 12.11
CA ARG A 115 -2.53 -6.36 13.12
C ARG A 115 -3.12 -5.93 14.46
N ARG A 116 -2.80 -4.72 14.92
CA ARG A 116 -3.36 -4.15 16.17
C ARG A 116 -4.87 -3.96 16.08
N GLN A 117 -5.38 -3.47 14.96
CA GLN A 117 -6.81 -3.31 14.74
C GLN A 117 -7.53 -4.66 14.82
N CYS A 118 -7.04 -5.70 14.14
CA CYS A 118 -7.66 -7.02 14.26
C CYS A 118 -7.59 -7.59 15.67
N ALA A 119 -6.45 -7.47 16.36
CA ALA A 119 -6.32 -7.91 17.74
C ALA A 119 -7.29 -7.18 18.69
N SER A 120 -7.61 -5.91 18.41
CA SER A 120 -8.54 -5.13 19.23
C SER A 120 -10.00 -5.58 19.12
N LEU A 121 -10.35 -6.33 18.07
CA LEU A 121 -11.69 -6.89 17.86
C LEU A 121 -11.89 -8.25 18.53
N ALA A 122 -10.83 -8.84 19.09
CA ALA A 122 -10.88 -10.16 19.70
C ALA A 122 -11.65 -10.12 21.02
N GLU A 123 -12.87 -10.67 21.00
CA GLU A 123 -13.63 -11.00 22.22
C GLU A 123 -13.07 -12.28 22.88
N PRO A 124 -13.25 -12.48 24.20
CA PRO A 124 -12.82 -13.68 24.90
C PRO A 124 -13.31 -14.97 24.23
N GLY A 125 -12.38 -15.82 23.78
CA GLY A 125 -12.70 -17.07 23.09
C GLY A 125 -12.92 -16.94 21.57
N SER A 126 -12.77 -15.74 21.01
CA SER A 126 -12.74 -15.52 19.56
C SER A 126 -11.31 -15.31 19.06
N HIS A 127 -11.05 -15.66 17.79
CA HIS A 127 -9.81 -15.34 17.11
C HIS A 127 -10.12 -14.27 16.05
N GLN A 128 -9.52 -13.09 16.22
CA GLN A 128 -9.53 -12.00 15.25
C GLN A 128 -8.09 -11.65 14.92
N ALA A 129 -7.70 -11.88 13.67
CA ALA A 129 -6.34 -11.64 13.21
C ALA A 129 -6.32 -11.33 11.71
N LEU A 130 -5.19 -10.83 11.24
CA LEU A 130 -4.87 -10.90 9.81
C LEU A 130 -4.79 -12.36 9.40
N CYS A 131 -5.26 -12.68 8.20
CA CYS A 131 -5.17 -14.02 7.66
C CYS A 131 -5.06 -13.99 6.14
N ASP A 132 -4.74 -15.15 5.54
CA ASP A 132 -4.68 -15.34 4.10
C ASP A 132 -6.04 -15.77 3.56
N TRP A 133 -7.04 -14.91 3.78
CA TRP A 133 -8.43 -15.16 3.43
C TRP A 133 -8.58 -15.45 1.93
N TYR A 134 -9.47 -16.39 1.59
CA TYR A 134 -9.75 -16.78 0.20
C TYR A 134 -11.03 -16.11 -0.34
N SER A 135 -11.93 -15.71 0.56
CA SER A 135 -13.15 -14.97 0.20
C SER A 135 -13.32 -13.75 1.09
N ASN A 136 -13.53 -12.59 0.47
CA ASN A 136 -14.08 -11.42 1.14
C ASN A 136 -15.56 -11.39 0.74
N PRO A 137 -16.51 -11.53 1.68
CA PRO A 137 -17.92 -11.38 1.34
C PRO A 137 -18.04 -9.94 0.87
N ILE A 138 -18.35 -9.75 -0.42
CA ILE A 138 -18.52 -8.45 -1.09
C ILE A 138 -19.73 -7.76 -0.43
N VAL A 139 -19.56 -7.31 0.81
CA VAL A 139 -20.51 -6.48 1.50
C VAL A 139 -20.05 -5.07 1.17
N VAL A 140 -20.96 -4.34 0.55
CA VAL A 140 -20.89 -3.02 -0.10
C VAL A 140 -20.42 -1.89 0.84
N LYS A 141 -19.82 -2.20 1.99
CA LYS A 141 -19.39 -1.25 3.00
C LYS A 141 -17.87 -1.20 3.03
N LEU A 142 -17.35 -0.17 2.36
CA LEU A 142 -15.98 0.36 2.44
C LEU A 142 -14.94 -0.50 1.72
N GLU A 143 -14.61 -0.06 0.51
CA GLU A 143 -13.51 -0.60 -0.26
C GLU A 143 -12.19 -0.13 0.35
N CYS A 144 -11.53 -0.99 1.11
CA CYS A 144 -10.14 -0.77 1.51
C CYS A 144 -9.15 -0.75 0.33
N GLY A 145 -9.60 -1.03 -0.90
CA GLY A 145 -8.72 -1.25 -2.05
C GLY A 145 -7.94 -2.54 -1.87
N TYR A 146 -6.69 -2.42 -1.42
CA TYR A 146 -5.82 -3.53 -1.03
C TYR A 146 -5.82 -3.69 0.49
N THR A 147 -5.86 -4.92 1.01
CA THR A 147 -5.75 -5.20 2.45
C THR A 147 -4.57 -6.09 2.76
N TRP A 148 -3.97 -5.85 3.93
CA TRP A 148 -2.91 -6.71 4.46
C TRP A 148 -3.41 -8.15 4.68
N THR A 149 -2.57 -9.13 4.32
CA THR A 149 -2.77 -10.54 4.68
C THR A 149 -1.69 -11.00 5.64
N ASN A 150 -1.78 -12.21 6.20
CA ASN A 150 -0.74 -12.71 7.13
C ASN A 150 0.44 -13.39 6.41
N ALA A 151 0.34 -13.60 5.10
CA ALA A 151 1.38 -14.13 4.27
C ALA A 151 2.49 -13.10 4.05
N ALA A 152 3.71 -13.56 4.27
CA ALA A 152 4.87 -12.88 3.73
C ALA A 152 4.85 -12.95 2.19
N CYS A 153 5.56 -12.01 1.57
CA CYS A 153 6.05 -12.24 0.23
C CYS A 153 7.36 -13.02 0.31
N ASP A 154 7.42 -14.16 -0.35
CA ASP A 154 8.60 -15.02 -0.30
C ASP A 154 9.83 -14.30 -0.81
N ARG A 155 9.67 -13.49 -1.87
CA ARG A 155 10.76 -12.81 -2.59
C ARG A 155 10.32 -11.54 -3.30
N LEU A 156 11.11 -10.48 -3.16
CA LEU A 156 11.02 -9.29 -4.01
C LEU A 156 12.07 -9.41 -5.12
N GLN A 157 11.62 -9.40 -6.37
CA GLN A 157 12.51 -9.50 -7.52
C GLN A 157 12.55 -8.18 -8.30
N VAL A 158 13.64 -7.98 -9.03
CA VAL A 158 13.76 -6.92 -10.03
C VAL A 158 14.22 -7.49 -11.34
N GLN A 159 13.72 -6.94 -12.44
CA GLN A 159 14.24 -7.21 -13.77
C GLN A 159 15.06 -6.02 -14.24
N VAL A 160 16.35 -6.26 -14.52
CA VAL A 160 17.30 -5.29 -15.05
C VAL A 160 17.34 -5.42 -16.56
N HIS A 161 16.92 -4.36 -17.25
CA HIS A 161 16.87 -4.31 -18.71
C HIS A 161 18.22 -3.89 -19.32
N PRO A 162 18.46 -4.13 -20.64
CA PRO A 162 19.70 -3.73 -21.31
C PRO A 162 20.12 -2.27 -21.10
N THR A 163 19.16 -1.37 -20.92
CA THR A 163 19.37 0.06 -20.70
C THR A 163 19.80 0.41 -19.27
N GLY A 164 19.81 -0.56 -18.35
CA GLY A 164 20.03 -0.36 -16.91
C GLY A 164 18.80 0.18 -16.17
N TRP A 165 17.65 0.26 -16.83
CA TRP A 165 16.38 0.52 -16.15
C TRP A 165 15.88 -0.76 -15.51
N VAL A 166 15.06 -0.63 -14.47
CA VAL A 166 14.54 -1.78 -13.73
C VAL A 166 13.03 -1.74 -13.63
N SER A 167 12.41 -2.91 -13.55
CA SER A 167 11.02 -3.09 -13.11
C SER A 167 10.97 -3.97 -11.86
N ILE A 168 9.95 -3.76 -11.02
CA ILE A 168 9.66 -4.64 -9.88
C ILE A 168 8.91 -5.86 -10.39
N VAL A 169 9.29 -7.04 -9.87
CA VAL A 169 8.67 -8.32 -10.17
C VAL A 169 8.24 -9.00 -8.87
N HIS A 170 7.00 -9.46 -8.81
CA HIS A 170 6.50 -10.33 -7.74
C HIS A 170 6.27 -11.74 -8.31
N SER A 171 6.76 -12.78 -7.63
CA SER A 171 6.74 -14.15 -8.15
C SER A 171 5.34 -14.76 -8.28
N ASP A 172 4.42 -14.34 -7.41
CA ASP A 172 3.12 -15.02 -7.21
C ASP A 172 1.93 -14.16 -7.63
N THR A 173 2.14 -13.16 -8.49
CA THR A 173 1.09 -12.21 -8.87
C THR A 173 0.51 -12.49 -10.25
N THR A 174 -0.81 -12.35 -10.40
CA THR A 174 -1.44 -12.23 -11.72
C THR A 174 -1.52 -10.79 -12.21
N ASP A 175 -1.02 -9.83 -11.42
CA ASP A 175 -1.02 -8.43 -11.81
C ASP A 175 0.05 -8.15 -12.86
N LEU A 176 -0.39 -7.76 -14.06
CA LEU A 176 0.47 -7.44 -15.19
C LEU A 176 1.50 -6.33 -14.88
N HIS A 177 1.24 -5.49 -13.88
CA HIS A 177 2.15 -4.42 -13.47
C HIS A 177 3.39 -4.93 -12.72
N PHE A 178 3.35 -6.16 -12.20
CA PHE A 178 4.39 -6.77 -11.37
C PHE A 178 4.86 -8.13 -11.90
N GLN A 179 4.39 -8.53 -13.08
CA GLN A 179 4.90 -9.73 -13.77
C GLN A 179 6.26 -9.46 -14.41
N ARG A 180 6.97 -10.54 -14.77
CA ARG A 180 8.16 -10.41 -15.64
C ARG A 180 7.78 -9.74 -16.95
N ASP A 181 8.73 -9.03 -17.53
CA ASP A 181 8.61 -8.23 -18.75
C ASP A 181 7.59 -7.10 -18.68
N ASN A 182 7.15 -6.72 -17.48
CA ASN A 182 6.31 -5.54 -17.30
C ASN A 182 7.04 -4.26 -17.72
N ARG A 183 6.27 -3.28 -18.17
CA ARG A 183 6.78 -2.01 -18.71
C ARG A 183 6.84 -0.89 -17.66
N ASN A 184 6.68 -1.20 -16.38
CA ASN A 184 6.78 -0.22 -15.30
C ASN A 184 8.26 -0.04 -14.92
N LEU A 185 8.95 0.70 -15.78
CA LEU A 185 10.38 0.89 -15.69
C LEU A 185 10.71 2.16 -14.93
N PHE A 186 11.69 2.09 -14.04
CA PHE A 186 12.29 3.26 -13.41
C PHE A 186 13.81 3.20 -13.45
N ARG A 187 14.42 4.38 -13.31
CA ARG A 187 15.87 4.55 -13.40
C ARG A 187 16.52 4.27 -12.05
N VAL A 188 17.56 3.44 -12.07
CA VAL A 188 18.44 3.20 -10.92
C VAL A 188 19.81 3.83 -11.18
N ARG A 189 20.49 4.25 -10.10
CA ARG A 189 21.89 4.65 -10.17
C ARG A 189 22.76 3.45 -9.86
N TRP A 190 23.49 2.98 -10.87
CA TRP A 190 24.41 1.87 -10.74
C TRP A 190 25.79 2.35 -10.29
N SER A 191 26.40 1.64 -9.34
CA SER A 191 27.78 1.88 -8.96
C SER A 191 28.70 1.71 -10.16
N GLY A 192 29.62 2.65 -10.38
CA GLY A 192 30.52 2.63 -11.53
C GLY A 192 29.85 2.75 -12.90
N GLY A 193 28.53 3.01 -12.96
CA GLY A 193 27.77 3.07 -14.20
C GLY A 193 27.54 1.72 -14.89
N SER A 194 27.85 0.61 -14.22
CA SER A 194 27.70 -0.75 -14.75
C SER A 194 26.54 -1.48 -14.08
N HIS A 195 25.68 -2.11 -14.88
CA HIS A 195 24.54 -2.92 -14.42
C HIS A 195 24.62 -4.35 -14.94
N PRO A 196 23.94 -5.31 -14.29
CA PRO A 196 23.86 -6.68 -14.78
C PRO A 196 23.26 -6.75 -16.19
N THR A 197 23.93 -7.49 -17.08
CA THR A 197 23.42 -7.85 -18.41
C THR A 197 23.67 -9.33 -18.69
N PRO A 198 22.92 -9.96 -19.61
CA PRO A 198 23.19 -11.33 -20.02
C PRO A 198 24.64 -11.57 -20.50
N ASP A 199 25.24 -10.60 -21.18
CA ASP A 199 26.64 -10.67 -21.66
C ASP A 199 27.66 -10.72 -20.52
N THR A 200 27.32 -10.12 -19.37
CA THR A 200 28.12 -10.19 -18.13
C THR A 200 27.75 -11.39 -17.26
N GLY A 201 26.92 -12.31 -17.77
CA GLY A 201 26.41 -13.46 -17.04
C GLY A 201 25.41 -13.10 -15.95
N CYS A 202 24.78 -11.92 -16.03
CA CYS A 202 23.85 -11.40 -15.03
C CYS A 202 24.41 -11.35 -13.59
N ALA A 203 25.73 -11.36 -13.44
CA ALA A 203 26.43 -11.50 -12.16
C ALA A 203 25.94 -12.71 -11.34
N SER A 204 25.02 -12.51 -10.39
CA SER A 204 24.41 -13.54 -9.53
C SER A 204 22.91 -13.70 -9.76
N CYS A 205 22.37 -13.07 -10.79
CA CYS A 205 20.95 -13.05 -11.14
C CYS A 205 20.65 -14.06 -12.26
N ASP A 206 19.37 -14.40 -12.42
CA ASP A 206 18.93 -15.29 -13.49
C ASP A 206 18.87 -14.55 -14.83
N VAL A 207 19.34 -15.18 -15.90
CA VAL A 207 19.19 -14.65 -17.27
C VAL A 207 17.73 -14.84 -17.72
N HIS A 208 17.12 -13.77 -18.21
CA HIS A 208 15.76 -13.80 -18.79
C HIS A 208 15.74 -13.00 -20.09
N GLY A 209 15.86 -13.69 -21.23
CA GLY A 209 15.91 -13.04 -22.55
C GLY A 209 17.13 -12.12 -22.67
N ASP A 210 16.88 -10.83 -22.92
CA ASP A 210 17.90 -9.78 -22.97
C ASP A 210 18.12 -9.06 -21.62
N SER A 211 17.49 -9.56 -20.55
CA SER A 211 17.47 -8.95 -19.22
C SER A 211 17.99 -9.91 -18.13
N CYS A 212 18.14 -9.39 -16.92
CA CYS A 212 18.52 -10.16 -15.74
C CYS A 212 17.45 -10.04 -14.65
N VAL A 213 17.02 -11.13 -14.03
CA VAL A 213 16.09 -11.14 -12.90
C VAL A 213 16.84 -11.42 -11.61
N CYS A 214 16.88 -10.42 -10.72
CA CYS A 214 17.63 -10.45 -9.47
C CYS A 214 16.69 -10.50 -8.27
N GLU A 215 17.06 -11.28 -7.26
CA GLU A 215 16.47 -11.17 -5.93
C GLU A 215 16.98 -9.91 -5.23
N VAL A 216 16.09 -9.18 -4.57
CA VAL A 216 16.42 -8.03 -3.74
C VAL A 216 16.56 -8.52 -2.30
N GLN A 217 17.75 -8.32 -1.71
CA GLN A 217 18.06 -8.68 -0.32
C GLN A 217 17.92 -7.50 0.62
#